data_AF-A0A199VVX7-F1
#
_entry.id   AF-A0A199VVX7-F1
#
_cell.length_a   1.000
_cell.length_b   1.000
_cell.length_c   1.000
_cell.angle_alpha   90.00
_cell.angle_beta   90.00
_cell.angle_gamma   90.00
#
_symmetry.space_group_name_H-M   'P 1'
#
loop_
_entity.id
_entity.type
_entity.pdbx_description
1 polymer ?
#
loop_
_entity_poly.entity_id
_entity_poly.type
_entity_poly.pdbx_seq_one_letter_code
_entity_poly.pdbx_strand_id
1 'polypeptide(L)'
;MAAAAAAAEEEEVAAPSSSRGRISKLLQDFVATRSIDRSMEPIHFAGWDLMLGSIVAFYLFMVPYTKVEESFNVQRCMISFTTTITLKRQAQMLHVLWPSLQFKYISLEMVFMLYDHLDFPGVVPRTFIGAFLVSIIASPVVAVIHYLHVPKIYSLLAVRLALGFIVLLTLRLFRLQVKRKFGYRVEAFFGIMTALQFHLLFYSTRPLPNILAFCLVNLAYSFWFKGDSLATLKCLTVPTVVFRCDTMLLFGPIGIELLLSKSVSLLEAIKCCVITALLCIGISVLVDSIMWQRILWPELEVFWFNSVLT
;
A
#
# COMPACT_ATOMS: atom_id res chain seq x y z
N MET A 1 8.18 71.81 26.51
CA MET A 1 9.11 71.95 25.36
C MET A 1 9.65 70.56 25.09
N ALA A 2 9.10 69.83 24.10
CA ALA A 2 9.67 69.69 22.74
C ALA A 2 11.11 69.10 22.79
N ALA A 3 11.52 68.02 22.12
CA ALA A 3 11.03 67.26 20.97
C ALA A 3 11.74 65.87 20.97
N ALA A 4 11.06 64.78 20.59
CA ALA A 4 11.27 64.00 19.36
C ALA A 4 12.65 63.34 19.13
N ALA A 5 12.70 62.00 19.16
CA ALA A 5 13.49 61.19 18.23
C ALA A 5 13.00 59.73 18.23
N ALA A 6 12.63 59.25 17.04
CA ALA A 6 12.07 57.95 16.75
C ALA A 6 13.13 56.83 16.76
N ALA A 7 12.74 55.64 17.22
CA ALA A 7 13.35 54.38 16.82
C ALA A 7 12.23 53.33 16.73
N ALA A 8 12.12 52.73 15.56
CA ALA A 8 11.04 51.82 15.17
C ALA A 8 11.08 50.51 15.97
N GLU A 9 9.93 50.12 16.53
CA GLU A 9 9.66 48.76 16.98
C GLU A 9 9.34 47.91 15.74
N GLU A 10 10.23 46.99 15.40
CA GLU A 10 9.93 45.87 14.50
C GLU A 10 9.10 44.83 15.26
N GLU A 11 7.88 44.63 14.80
CA GLU A 11 6.93 43.60 15.22
C GLU A 11 7.39 42.23 14.69
N GLU A 12 8.14 41.46 15.51
CA GLU A 12 8.50 40.07 15.17
C GLU A 12 7.29 39.14 15.39
N VAL A 13 6.60 38.86 14.30
CA VAL A 13 5.45 37.94 14.20
C VAL A 13 5.84 36.51 14.61
N ALA A 14 5.34 36.07 15.77
CA ALA A 14 5.47 34.71 16.26
C ALA A 14 4.73 33.69 15.35
N ALA A 15 5.48 32.84 14.64
CA ALA A 15 4.96 31.72 13.86
C ALA A 15 4.71 30.46 14.73
N PRO A 16 3.67 29.63 14.44
CA PRO A 16 3.20 28.60 15.35
C PRO A 16 4.09 27.34 15.38
N SER A 17 4.58 27.01 16.57
CA SER A 17 5.49 25.90 16.91
C SER A 17 4.85 24.50 16.95
N SER A 18 3.80 24.20 16.17
CA SER A 18 2.97 22.99 16.39
C SER A 18 3.21 21.79 15.45
N SER A 19 3.94 21.94 14.34
CA SER A 19 4.16 20.85 13.37
C SER A 19 5.44 20.04 13.64
N ARG A 20 6.55 20.69 13.98
CA ARG A 20 7.84 20.05 14.29
C ARG A 20 7.78 19.17 15.54
N GLY A 21 7.07 19.63 16.58
CA GLY A 21 6.90 18.86 17.83
C GLY A 21 6.05 17.60 17.65
N ARG A 22 5.13 17.58 16.67
CA ARG A 22 4.28 16.42 16.40
C ARG A 22 5.04 15.34 15.62
N ILE A 23 5.96 15.73 14.73
CA ILE A 23 6.84 14.80 14.01
C ILE A 23 7.93 14.26 14.93
N SER A 24 8.51 15.08 15.82
CA SER A 24 9.48 14.57 16.80
C SER A 24 8.83 13.60 17.79
N LYS A 25 7.57 13.86 18.19
CA LYS A 25 6.80 12.96 19.05
C LYS A 25 6.42 11.66 18.33
N LEU A 26 6.02 11.71 17.06
CA LEU A 26 5.78 10.50 16.25
C LEU A 26 7.06 9.68 16.01
N LEU A 27 8.20 10.35 15.80
CA LEU A 27 9.51 9.68 15.69
C LEU A 27 9.93 9.07 17.04
N GLN A 28 9.70 9.77 18.15
CA GLN A 28 9.96 9.25 19.49
C GLN A 28 9.04 8.08 19.83
N ASP A 29 7.75 8.13 19.46
CA ASP A 29 6.81 7.02 19.65
C ASP A 29 7.18 5.82 18.77
N PHE A 30 7.65 6.05 17.53
CA PHE A 30 8.16 5.01 16.64
C PHE A 30 9.46 4.38 17.17
N VAL A 31 10.39 5.19 17.70
CA VAL A 31 11.63 4.73 18.33
C VAL A 31 11.38 4.04 19.67
N ALA A 32 10.42 4.51 20.47
CA ALA A 32 10.02 3.89 21.73
C ALA A 32 9.37 2.52 21.48
N THR A 33 8.51 2.42 20.47
CA THR A 33 7.94 1.14 19.99
C THR A 33 9.05 0.16 19.56
N ARG A 34 10.14 0.67 18.97
CA ARG A 34 11.32 -0.12 18.57
C ARG A 34 12.25 -0.47 19.74
N SER A 35 12.21 0.27 20.84
CA SER A 35 13.06 0.06 22.02
C SER A 35 12.49 -0.97 23.00
N ILE A 36 11.15 -1.01 23.15
CA ILE A 36 10.46 -1.95 24.05
C ILE A 36 10.46 -3.39 23.47
N ASP A 37 10.62 -3.55 22.16
CA ASP A 37 10.74 -4.85 21.49
C ASP A 37 12.10 -5.54 21.75
N ARG A 38 13.06 -4.84 22.39
CA ARG A 38 14.44 -5.32 22.58
C ARG A 38 14.65 -6.14 23.86
N SER A 39 13.68 -6.16 24.78
CA SER A 39 13.79 -6.85 26.08
C SER A 39 13.16 -8.25 26.13
N MET A 40 12.72 -8.79 24.99
CA MET A 40 12.02 -10.08 24.93
C MET A 40 12.73 -11.01 23.93
N GLU A 41 13.59 -11.90 24.45
CA GLU A 41 14.13 -13.14 23.83
C GLU A 41 14.03 -13.25 22.29
N PRO A 42 15.10 -12.91 21.53
CA PRO A 42 15.06 -12.83 20.06
C PRO A 42 14.96 -14.18 19.34
N ILE A 43 15.15 -15.31 20.02
CA ILE A 43 15.41 -16.61 19.37
C ILE A 43 14.12 -17.38 19.06
N HIS A 44 13.10 -17.32 19.91
CA HIS A 44 11.80 -17.97 19.64
C HIS A 44 10.91 -17.15 18.68
N PHE A 45 11.21 -15.85 18.53
CA PHE A 45 10.37 -14.90 17.79
C PHE A 45 10.60 -14.92 16.27
N ALA A 46 11.82 -15.27 15.83
CA ALA A 46 12.18 -15.42 14.43
C ALA A 46 11.67 -16.72 13.79
N GLY A 47 11.34 -17.74 14.60
CA GLY A 47 10.94 -19.06 14.10
C GLY A 47 9.67 -19.03 13.25
N TRP A 48 8.63 -18.32 13.70
CA TRP A 48 7.37 -18.21 12.95
C TRP A 48 7.53 -17.43 11.65
N ASP A 49 8.26 -16.32 11.67
CA ASP A 49 8.51 -15.51 10.47
C ASP A 49 9.33 -16.30 9.45
N LEU A 50 10.34 -17.06 9.91
CA LEU A 50 11.15 -17.92 9.05
C LEU A 50 10.32 -19.07 8.47
N MET A 51 9.47 -19.72 9.27
CA MET A 51 8.62 -20.81 8.83
C MET A 51 7.63 -20.34 7.77
N LEU A 52 6.85 -19.28 8.05
CA LEU A 52 5.92 -18.71 7.08
C LEU A 52 6.65 -18.19 5.83
N GLY A 53 7.79 -17.53 6.01
CA GLY A 53 8.64 -17.07 4.91
C GLY A 53 9.14 -18.20 4.02
N SER A 54 9.54 -19.33 4.60
CA SER A 54 9.99 -20.52 3.86
C SER A 54 8.88 -21.13 3.02
N ILE A 55 7.65 -21.19 3.54
CA ILE A 55 6.48 -21.69 2.81
C ILE A 55 6.12 -20.74 1.66
N VAL A 56 6.16 -19.43 1.90
CA VAL A 56 5.92 -18.43 0.85
C VAL A 56 6.98 -18.51 -0.24
N ALA A 57 8.26 -18.64 0.12
CA ALA A 57 9.34 -18.83 -0.84
C ALA A 57 9.16 -20.13 -1.65
N PHE A 58 8.78 -21.22 -0.98
CA PHE A 58 8.48 -22.49 -1.66
C PHE A 58 7.40 -22.33 -2.72
N TYR A 59 6.26 -21.70 -2.39
CA TYR A 59 5.19 -21.46 -3.37
C TYR A 59 5.61 -20.54 -4.51
N LEU A 60 6.45 -19.55 -4.21
CA LEU A 60 6.96 -18.63 -5.22
C LEU A 60 7.83 -19.36 -6.26
N PHE A 61 8.73 -20.24 -5.83
CA PHE A 61 9.60 -21.00 -6.72
C PHE A 61 8.86 -22.13 -7.45
N MET A 62 7.92 -22.80 -6.79
CA MET A 62 7.14 -23.88 -7.40
C MET A 62 6.15 -23.38 -8.45
N VAL A 63 5.63 -22.15 -8.30
CA VAL A 63 4.65 -21.57 -9.23
C VAL A 63 5.10 -20.19 -9.70
N PRO A 64 6.10 -20.12 -10.60
CA PRO A 64 6.68 -18.86 -11.06
C PRO A 64 5.75 -18.10 -12.02
N TYR A 65 4.84 -18.81 -12.70
CA TYR A 65 3.90 -18.23 -13.66
C TYR A 65 2.63 -17.72 -12.99
N THR A 66 2.11 -16.61 -13.53
CA THR A 66 0.92 -15.91 -13.05
C THR A 66 -0.29 -16.20 -13.95
N LYS A 67 -1.50 -16.18 -13.38
CA LYS A 67 -2.74 -16.22 -14.19
C LYS A 67 -2.88 -14.96 -15.04
N VAL A 68 -3.74 -15.00 -16.07
CA VAL A 68 -3.97 -13.89 -17.01
C VAL A 68 -4.39 -12.58 -16.30
N GLU A 69 -5.21 -12.67 -15.25
CA GLU A 69 -5.59 -11.51 -14.44
C GLU A 69 -4.43 -10.92 -13.62
N GLU A 70 -3.54 -11.80 -13.17
CA GLU A 70 -2.35 -11.43 -12.41
C GLU A 70 -1.28 -10.82 -13.33
N SER A 71 -1.18 -11.28 -14.59
CA SER A 71 -0.26 -10.69 -15.56
C SER A 71 -0.59 -9.24 -15.88
N PHE A 72 -1.87 -8.83 -15.90
CA PHE A 72 -2.22 -7.41 -16.01
C PHE A 72 -1.64 -6.61 -14.83
N ASN A 73 -1.80 -7.07 -13.59
CA ASN A 73 -1.26 -6.36 -12.43
C ASN A 73 0.28 -6.39 -12.34
N VAL A 74 0.90 -7.47 -12.81
CA VAL A 74 2.37 -7.57 -12.98
C VAL A 74 2.86 -6.58 -14.02
N GLN A 75 2.22 -6.52 -15.19
CA GLN A 75 2.58 -5.62 -16.28
C GLN A 75 2.48 -4.16 -15.81
N ARG A 76 1.44 -3.83 -15.05
CA ARG A 76 1.29 -2.53 -14.36
C ARG A 76 2.46 -2.22 -13.42
N CYS A 77 2.92 -3.20 -12.64
CA CYS A 77 4.08 -3.03 -11.77
C CYS A 77 5.38 -2.84 -12.56
N MET A 78 5.59 -3.60 -13.64
CA MET A 78 6.84 -3.60 -14.41
C MET A 78 6.97 -2.41 -15.37
N ILE A 79 5.87 -1.96 -15.97
CA ILE A 79 5.84 -0.82 -16.89
C ILE A 79 6.06 0.50 -16.15
N SER A 80 5.46 0.69 -14.96
CA SER A 80 5.70 1.90 -14.14
C SER A 80 7.19 2.15 -13.89
N PHE A 81 7.94 1.07 -13.66
CA PHE A 81 9.37 1.13 -13.39
C PHE A 81 10.24 1.29 -14.65
N THR A 82 9.97 0.51 -15.70
CA THR A 82 10.71 0.58 -16.97
C THR A 82 10.54 1.96 -17.63
N THR A 83 9.36 2.56 -17.49
CA THR A 83 9.07 3.91 -17.99
C THR A 83 9.95 4.96 -17.30
N THR A 84 10.17 4.86 -15.99
CA THR A 84 10.97 5.86 -15.26
C THR A 84 12.46 5.77 -15.60
N ILE A 85 13.00 4.57 -15.74
CA ILE A 85 14.43 4.36 -16.04
C ILE A 85 14.72 4.62 -17.52
N THR A 86 13.93 4.08 -18.44
CA THR A 86 14.17 4.23 -19.88
C THR A 86 13.91 5.66 -20.34
N LEU A 87 12.90 6.36 -19.79
CA LEU A 87 12.70 7.78 -20.08
C LEU A 87 13.83 8.65 -19.51
N LYS A 88 14.35 8.38 -18.30
CA LYS A 88 15.53 9.10 -17.81
C LYS A 88 16.75 8.86 -18.70
N ARG A 89 17.00 7.61 -19.11
CA ARG A 89 18.17 7.25 -19.90
C ARG A 89 18.08 7.78 -21.34
N GLN A 90 16.91 7.72 -21.97
CA GLN A 90 16.69 8.28 -23.30
C GLN A 90 16.60 9.81 -23.30
N ALA A 91 15.93 10.43 -22.33
CA ALA A 91 15.93 11.89 -22.20
C ALA A 91 17.35 12.44 -21.97
N GLN A 92 18.16 11.74 -21.17
CA GLN A 92 19.54 12.18 -20.90
C GLN A 92 20.50 11.91 -22.08
N MET A 93 20.23 10.91 -22.92
CA MET A 93 21.02 10.63 -24.13
C MET A 93 20.63 11.53 -25.31
N LEU A 94 19.34 11.86 -25.46
CA LEU A 94 18.82 12.70 -26.55
C LEU A 94 19.02 14.20 -26.30
N HIS A 95 19.00 14.67 -25.04
CA HIS A 95 19.33 16.06 -24.69
C HIS A 95 20.82 16.40 -24.92
N VAL A 96 21.69 15.40 -24.99
CA VAL A 96 23.10 15.55 -25.37
C VAL A 96 23.27 15.65 -26.88
N LEU A 97 22.38 15.01 -27.67
CA LEU A 97 22.49 14.97 -29.13
C LEU A 97 21.69 16.06 -29.86
N TRP A 98 20.58 16.57 -29.33
CA TRP A 98 19.73 17.53 -30.06
C TRP A 98 18.89 18.46 -29.14
N PRO A 99 19.37 19.65 -28.75
CA PRO A 99 18.70 20.53 -27.79
C PRO A 99 17.37 21.14 -28.27
N SER A 100 17.04 21.06 -29.57
CA SER A 100 16.02 21.92 -30.19
C SER A 100 14.67 21.24 -30.48
N LEU A 101 14.47 19.96 -30.14
CA LEU A 101 13.23 19.24 -30.46
C LEU A 101 12.32 19.09 -29.24
N GLN A 102 11.12 19.68 -29.28
CA GLN A 102 10.08 19.53 -28.25
C GLN A 102 9.46 18.11 -28.27
N PHE A 103 10.17 17.14 -27.70
CA PHE A 103 9.75 15.74 -27.58
C PHE A 103 8.91 15.48 -26.30
N LYS A 104 7.98 16.37 -25.96
CA LYS A 104 7.19 16.23 -24.71
C LYS A 104 6.02 15.23 -24.82
N TYR A 105 5.62 14.84 -26.02
CA TYR A 105 4.39 14.07 -26.26
C TYR A 105 4.58 12.61 -26.70
N ILE A 106 5.70 12.26 -27.34
CA ILE A 106 5.90 10.91 -27.93
C ILE A 106 6.27 9.84 -26.88
N SER A 107 6.80 10.26 -25.72
CA SER A 107 7.17 9.36 -24.62
C SER A 107 5.97 8.77 -23.87
N LEU A 108 4.87 9.51 -23.76
CA LEU A 108 3.69 9.09 -23.03
C LEU A 108 2.85 8.11 -23.87
N GLU A 109 2.62 8.42 -25.16
CA GLU A 109 1.83 7.56 -26.05
C GLU A 109 2.43 6.16 -26.24
N MET A 110 3.75 6.02 -26.36
CA MET A 110 4.39 4.69 -26.47
C MET A 110 4.27 3.84 -25.20
N VAL A 111 4.13 4.46 -24.03
CA VAL A 111 3.89 3.76 -22.75
C VAL A 111 2.44 3.30 -22.64
N PHE A 112 1.50 4.09 -23.19
CA PHE A 112 0.09 3.74 -23.21
C PHE A 112 -0.23 2.61 -24.22
N MET A 113 0.46 2.57 -25.37
CA MET A 113 0.30 1.51 -26.38
C MET A 113 0.78 0.11 -25.93
N LEU A 114 1.39 -0.03 -24.75
CA LEU A 114 1.89 -1.31 -24.21
C LEU A 114 1.06 -1.82 -23.03
N TYR A 115 -0.18 -1.38 -22.93
CA TYR A 115 -1.11 -1.88 -21.94
C TYR A 115 -2.13 -2.77 -22.63
N ASP A 116 -1.99 -4.09 -22.44
CA ASP A 116 -2.90 -5.09 -23.01
C ASP A 116 -4.39 -4.83 -22.62
N HIS A 117 -4.65 -4.10 -21.52
CA HIS A 117 -6.01 -3.75 -21.11
C HIS A 117 -6.69 -2.68 -22.00
N LEU A 118 -5.95 -2.03 -22.90
CA LEU A 118 -6.51 -1.18 -23.96
C LEU A 118 -6.86 -2.01 -25.21
N ASP A 119 -6.17 -3.13 -25.43
CA ASP A 119 -6.41 -4.03 -26.57
C ASP A 119 -7.57 -5.01 -26.34
N PHE A 120 -7.93 -5.29 -25.08
CA PHE A 120 -9.05 -6.15 -24.70
C PHE A 120 -10.26 -5.35 -24.17
N PRO A 121 -11.20 -4.92 -25.04
CA PRO A 121 -12.42 -4.25 -24.61
C PRO A 121 -13.33 -5.23 -23.84
N GLY A 122 -13.69 -4.89 -22.60
CA GLY A 122 -14.60 -5.68 -21.76
C GLY A 122 -14.06 -6.05 -20.38
N VAL A 123 -12.79 -5.74 -20.07
CA VAL A 123 -12.24 -5.97 -18.73
C VAL A 123 -12.79 -4.93 -17.75
N VAL A 124 -13.52 -5.39 -16.73
CA VAL A 124 -14.00 -4.52 -15.65
C VAL A 124 -12.80 -3.83 -14.98
N PRO A 125 -12.77 -2.50 -14.84
CA PRO A 125 -11.60 -1.81 -14.36
C PRO A 125 -11.28 -2.21 -12.92
N ARG A 126 -9.97 -2.26 -12.63
CA ARG A 126 -9.40 -2.52 -11.31
C ARG A 126 -8.36 -1.46 -11.04
N THR A 127 -8.27 -1.01 -9.79
CA THR A 127 -7.33 0.05 -9.42
C THR A 127 -5.87 -0.34 -9.66
N PHE A 128 -5.06 0.65 -10.02
CA PHE A 128 -3.62 0.58 -10.22
C PHE A 128 -2.84 0.97 -8.96
N ILE A 129 -3.48 1.57 -7.95
CA ILE A 129 -2.82 2.04 -6.72
C ILE A 129 -2.00 0.91 -6.09
N GLY A 130 -2.57 -0.28 -6.03
CA GLY A 130 -1.92 -1.45 -5.48
C GLY A 130 -0.64 -1.85 -6.20
N ALA A 131 -0.70 -1.93 -7.53
CA ALA A 131 0.44 -2.26 -8.37
C ALA A 131 1.54 -1.19 -8.27
N PHE A 132 1.16 0.09 -8.18
CA PHE A 132 2.10 1.18 -8.02
C PHE A 132 2.89 1.10 -6.70
N LEU A 133 2.20 0.82 -5.60
CA LEU A 133 2.85 0.65 -4.28
C LEU A 133 3.88 -0.48 -4.27
N VAL A 134 3.52 -1.64 -4.84
CA VAL A 134 4.44 -2.79 -4.92
C VAL A 134 5.60 -2.49 -5.85
N SER A 135 5.36 -1.80 -6.97
CA SER A 135 6.42 -1.39 -7.92
C SER A 135 7.44 -0.47 -7.27
N ILE A 136 7.03 0.52 -6.49
CA ILE A 136 7.94 1.41 -5.76
C ILE A 136 8.87 0.61 -4.85
N ILE A 137 8.33 -0.38 -4.13
CA ILE A 137 9.10 -1.20 -3.20
C ILE A 137 10.05 -2.15 -3.94
N ALA A 138 9.62 -2.70 -5.08
CA ALA A 138 10.45 -3.59 -5.90
C ALA A 138 11.50 -2.84 -6.73
N SER A 139 11.30 -1.55 -6.97
CA SER A 139 12.12 -0.70 -7.85
C SER A 139 13.64 -0.79 -7.66
N PRO A 140 14.22 -0.73 -6.45
CA PRO A 140 15.68 -0.82 -6.30
C PRO A 140 16.23 -2.17 -6.78
N VAL A 141 15.50 -3.26 -6.50
CA VAL A 141 15.93 -4.62 -6.88
C VAL A 141 15.80 -4.82 -8.38
N VAL A 142 14.70 -4.34 -8.99
CA VAL A 142 14.49 -4.44 -10.44
C VAL A 142 15.51 -3.59 -11.20
N ALA A 143 15.95 -2.45 -10.67
CA ALA A 143 17.04 -1.64 -11.25
C ALA A 143 18.33 -2.46 -11.37
N VAL A 144 18.70 -3.17 -10.30
CA VAL A 144 19.91 -4.01 -10.28
C VAL A 144 19.79 -5.16 -11.28
N ILE A 145 18.64 -5.85 -11.32
CA ILE A 145 18.39 -6.95 -12.27
C ILE A 145 18.53 -6.45 -13.73
N HIS A 146 17.97 -5.28 -14.03
CA HIS A 146 18.08 -4.67 -15.36
C HIS A 146 19.53 -4.25 -15.69
N TYR A 147 20.25 -3.70 -14.71
CA TYR A 147 21.66 -3.36 -14.87
C TYR A 147 22.51 -4.60 -15.20
N LEU A 148 22.19 -5.74 -14.58
CA LEU A 148 22.86 -7.01 -14.81
C LEU A 148 22.39 -7.74 -16.10
N HIS A 149 21.50 -7.15 -16.89
CA HIS A 149 20.95 -7.72 -18.15
C HIS A 149 20.33 -9.11 -17.97
N VAL A 150 19.77 -9.38 -16.79
CA VAL A 150 19.15 -10.66 -16.42
C VAL A 150 17.75 -10.76 -17.05
N PRO A 151 17.24 -11.97 -17.40
CA PRO A 151 15.95 -12.13 -18.06
C PRO A 151 14.77 -11.55 -17.27
N LYS A 152 13.71 -11.12 -17.97
CA LYS A 152 12.51 -10.46 -17.39
C LYS A 152 11.81 -11.27 -16.28
N ILE A 153 11.97 -12.60 -16.27
CA ILE A 153 11.40 -13.50 -15.25
C ILE A 153 11.87 -13.15 -13.83
N TYR A 154 13.11 -12.65 -13.67
CA TYR A 154 13.66 -12.30 -12.37
C TYR A 154 13.07 -11.00 -11.83
N SER A 155 12.72 -10.05 -12.71
CA SER A 155 11.99 -8.85 -12.32
C SER A 155 10.58 -9.17 -11.84
N LEU A 156 9.90 -10.14 -12.48
CA LEU A 156 8.63 -10.67 -11.99
C LEU A 156 8.79 -11.31 -10.60
N LEU A 157 9.82 -12.14 -10.43
CA LEU A 157 10.11 -12.77 -9.14
C LEU A 157 10.37 -11.73 -8.04
N ALA A 158 11.09 -10.65 -8.36
CA ALA A 158 11.38 -9.56 -7.43
C ALA A 158 10.11 -8.81 -6.98
N VAL A 159 9.20 -8.49 -7.91
CA VAL A 159 7.91 -7.86 -7.59
C VAL A 159 7.07 -8.78 -6.70
N ARG A 160 7.03 -10.08 -7.01
CA ARG A 160 6.30 -11.08 -6.21
C ARG A 160 6.90 -11.31 -4.83
N LEU A 161 8.23 -11.27 -4.71
CA LEU A 161 8.95 -11.29 -3.42
C LEU A 161 8.62 -10.06 -2.58
N ALA A 162 8.62 -8.87 -3.19
CA ALA A 162 8.27 -7.63 -2.50
C ALA A 162 6.84 -7.69 -1.95
N LEU A 163 5.88 -8.19 -2.75
CA LEU A 163 4.52 -8.39 -2.29
C LEU A 163 4.42 -9.41 -1.15
N GLY A 164 5.06 -10.57 -1.29
CA GLY A 164 5.10 -11.59 -0.25
C GLY A 164 5.69 -11.07 1.06
N PHE A 165 6.73 -10.24 0.97
CA PHE A 165 7.34 -9.58 2.13
C PHE A 165 6.36 -8.62 2.82
N ILE A 166 5.60 -7.81 2.06
CA ILE A 166 4.57 -6.91 2.62
C ILE A 166 3.49 -7.73 3.35
N VAL A 167 3.02 -8.82 2.74
CA VAL A 167 2.00 -9.71 3.36
C VAL A 167 2.54 -10.29 4.66
N LEU A 168 3.75 -10.87 4.65
CA LEU A 168 4.37 -11.44 5.84
C LEU A 168 4.61 -10.40 6.93
N LEU A 169 4.99 -9.17 6.57
CA LEU A 169 5.17 -8.07 7.52
C LEU A 169 3.84 -7.69 8.20
N THR A 170 2.77 -7.49 7.43
CA THR A 170 1.46 -7.16 8.00
C THR A 170 0.90 -8.30 8.86
N LEU A 171 1.12 -9.54 8.44
CA LEU A 171 0.75 -10.74 9.19
C LEU A 171 1.55 -10.88 10.50
N ARG A 172 2.85 -10.55 10.48
CA ARG A 172 3.69 -10.46 11.68
C ARG A 172 3.16 -9.41 12.66
N LEU A 173 2.81 -8.21 12.16
CA LEU A 173 2.27 -7.15 13.01
C LEU A 173 0.97 -7.59 13.67
N PHE A 174 0.07 -8.24 12.93
CA PHE A 174 -1.15 -8.80 13.49
C PHE A 174 -0.88 -9.91 14.52
N ARG A 175 -0.03 -10.89 14.19
CA ARG A 175 0.41 -11.98 15.09
C ARG A 175 0.98 -11.45 16.40
N LEU A 176 1.78 -10.38 16.33
CA LEU A 176 2.34 -9.72 17.51
C LEU A 176 1.27 -9.17 18.44
N GLN A 177 0.21 -8.56 17.90
CA GLN A 177 -0.89 -8.07 18.73
C GLN A 177 -1.73 -9.22 19.30
N VAL A 178 -1.90 -10.31 18.55
CA VAL A 178 -2.53 -11.55 19.06
C VAL A 178 -1.77 -12.07 20.27
N LYS A 179 -0.43 -12.16 20.19
CA LYS A 179 0.44 -12.56 21.32
C LYS A 179 0.26 -11.65 22.52
N ARG A 180 0.21 -10.33 22.30
CA ARG A 180 0.07 -9.34 23.38
C ARG A 180 -1.30 -9.40 24.05
N LYS A 181 -2.37 -9.61 23.29
CA LYS A 181 -3.76 -9.62 23.80
C LYS A 181 -4.19 -10.97 24.38
N PHE A 182 -3.77 -12.08 23.78
CA PHE A 182 -4.25 -13.43 24.12
C PHE A 182 -3.14 -14.39 24.62
N GLY A 183 -1.88 -13.95 24.63
CA GLY A 183 -0.74 -14.75 25.09
C GLY A 183 -0.10 -15.63 24.02
N TYR A 184 1.00 -16.31 24.39
CA TYR A 184 1.84 -17.07 23.46
C TYR A 184 1.17 -18.34 22.91
N ARG A 185 0.27 -18.97 23.67
CA ARG A 185 -0.42 -20.21 23.23
C ARG A 185 -1.34 -19.96 22.04
N VAL A 186 -2.08 -18.85 22.10
CA VAL A 186 -3.00 -18.44 21.02
C VAL A 186 -2.22 -17.98 19.79
N GLU A 187 -1.09 -17.28 19.99
CA GLU A 187 -0.21 -16.92 18.90
C GLU A 187 0.39 -18.15 18.18
N ALA A 188 0.84 -19.15 18.94
CA ALA A 188 1.32 -20.41 18.35
C ALA A 188 0.22 -21.11 17.55
N PHE A 189 -1.01 -21.21 18.09
CA PHE A 189 -2.14 -21.79 17.36
C PHE A 189 -2.47 -21.00 16.09
N PHE A 190 -2.48 -19.66 16.16
CA PHE A 190 -2.66 -18.79 15.01
C PHE A 190 -1.59 -19.02 13.94
N GLY A 191 -0.32 -19.09 14.33
CA GLY A 191 0.80 -19.34 13.43
C GLY A 191 0.70 -20.71 12.74
N ILE A 192 0.39 -21.76 13.50
CA ILE A 192 0.21 -23.12 12.97
C ILE A 192 -0.96 -23.18 12.00
N MET A 193 -2.13 -22.65 12.36
CA MET A 193 -3.30 -22.63 11.48
C MET A 193 -3.04 -21.87 10.18
N THR A 194 -2.33 -20.73 10.28
CA THR A 194 -1.92 -19.95 9.12
C THR A 194 -0.96 -20.72 8.21
N ALA A 195 -0.04 -21.50 8.79
CA ALA A 195 0.90 -22.32 8.05
C ALA A 195 0.24 -23.51 7.34
N LEU A 196 -0.78 -24.11 7.98
CA LEU A 196 -1.54 -25.22 7.41
C LEU A 196 -2.48 -24.77 6.30
N GLN A 197 -3.01 -23.55 6.36
CA GLN A 197 -3.90 -23.01 5.34
C GLN A 197 -3.12 -22.67 4.06
N PHE A 198 -3.20 -23.56 3.06
CA PHE A 198 -2.50 -23.37 1.79
C PHE A 198 -2.92 -22.09 1.06
N HIS A 199 -4.20 -21.70 1.10
CA HIS A 199 -4.73 -20.56 0.34
C HIS A 199 -4.00 -19.25 0.64
N LEU A 200 -3.84 -18.87 1.91
CA LEU A 200 -3.32 -17.56 2.28
C LEU A 200 -1.86 -17.40 1.83
N LEU A 201 -1.02 -18.39 2.15
CA LEU A 201 0.41 -18.35 1.82
C LEU A 201 0.65 -18.53 0.32
N PHE A 202 -0.16 -19.34 -0.37
CA PHE A 202 -0.12 -19.48 -1.82
C PHE A 202 -0.42 -18.17 -2.55
N TYR A 203 -1.47 -17.45 -2.14
CA TYR A 203 -1.84 -16.18 -2.78
C TYR A 203 -1.00 -14.98 -2.34
N SER A 204 -0.23 -15.09 -1.25
CA SER A 204 0.58 -13.99 -0.69
C SER A 204 1.57 -13.33 -1.66
N THR A 205 2.04 -14.06 -2.69
CA THR A 205 3.00 -13.56 -3.69
C THR A 205 2.36 -13.23 -5.03
N ARG A 206 1.02 -13.27 -5.11
CA ARG A 206 0.28 -13.01 -6.35
C ARG A 206 -0.36 -11.62 -6.25
N PRO A 207 -0.14 -10.72 -7.23
CA PRO A 207 -0.61 -9.34 -7.18
C PRO A 207 -2.11 -9.26 -7.51
N LEU A 208 -2.94 -9.74 -6.57
CA LEU A 208 -4.38 -9.57 -6.61
C LEU A 208 -4.80 -8.40 -5.71
N PRO A 209 -5.80 -7.60 -6.11
CA PRO A 209 -6.36 -6.55 -5.25
C PRO A 209 -6.77 -7.08 -3.87
N ASN A 210 -7.26 -8.32 -3.81
CA ASN A 210 -7.67 -8.99 -2.57
C ASN A 210 -6.52 -9.14 -1.57
N ILE A 211 -5.30 -9.41 -2.06
CA ILE A 211 -4.13 -9.60 -1.21
C ILE A 211 -3.64 -8.27 -0.64
N LEU A 212 -3.74 -7.20 -1.43
CA LEU A 212 -3.44 -5.85 -0.96
C LEU A 212 -4.49 -5.34 0.03
N ALA A 213 -5.77 -5.62 -0.22
CA ALA A 213 -6.83 -5.38 0.76
C ALA A 213 -6.57 -6.15 2.07
N PHE A 214 -6.16 -7.42 1.96
CA PHE A 214 -5.81 -8.26 3.10
C PHE A 214 -4.66 -7.67 3.95
N CYS A 215 -3.62 -7.11 3.33
CA CYS A 215 -2.55 -6.40 4.05
C CYS A 215 -3.09 -5.26 4.92
N LEU A 216 -4.01 -4.44 4.38
CA LEU A 216 -4.62 -3.33 5.12
C LEU A 216 -5.56 -3.81 6.23
N VAL A 217 -6.29 -4.91 5.99
CA VAL A 217 -7.14 -5.54 7.00
C VAL A 217 -6.32 -6.11 8.16
N ASN A 218 -5.17 -6.76 7.89
CA ASN A 218 -4.25 -7.20 8.95
C ASN A 218 -3.75 -6.03 9.80
N LEU A 219 -3.43 -4.89 9.17
CA LEU A 219 -3.07 -3.68 9.89
C LEU A 219 -4.23 -3.12 10.71
N ALA A 220 -5.45 -3.13 10.18
CA ALA A 220 -6.64 -2.74 10.92
C ALA A 220 -6.82 -3.59 12.18
N TYR A 221 -6.73 -4.91 12.07
CA TYR A 221 -6.77 -5.80 13.23
C TYR A 221 -5.65 -5.53 14.24
N SER A 222 -4.43 -5.25 13.75
CA SER A 222 -3.33 -4.87 14.62
C SER A 222 -3.62 -3.58 15.40
N PHE A 223 -4.16 -2.54 14.75
CA PHE A 223 -4.53 -1.29 15.44
C PHE A 223 -5.72 -1.47 16.37
N TRP A 224 -6.68 -2.32 16.01
CA TRP A 224 -7.84 -2.62 16.84
C TRP A 224 -7.42 -3.28 18.15
N PHE A 225 -6.52 -4.26 18.08
CA PHE A 225 -5.98 -4.91 19.28
C PHE A 225 -5.03 -4.04 20.09
N LYS A 226 -4.39 -3.05 19.46
CA LYS A 226 -3.62 -2.01 20.16
C LYS A 226 -4.52 -0.98 20.86
N GLY A 227 -5.80 -0.90 20.51
CA GLY A 227 -6.75 0.08 21.04
C GLY A 227 -6.75 1.42 20.29
N ASP A 228 -6.09 1.51 19.13
CA ASP A 228 -6.13 2.71 18.29
C ASP A 228 -7.31 2.65 17.32
N SER A 229 -8.45 3.13 17.79
CA SER A 229 -9.72 3.03 17.09
C SER A 229 -9.76 3.89 15.81
N LEU A 230 -9.12 5.07 15.82
CA LEU A 230 -9.09 5.96 14.66
C LEU A 230 -8.23 5.38 13.54
N ALA A 231 -7.05 4.84 13.87
CA ALA A 231 -6.22 4.14 12.89
C ALA A 231 -6.91 2.89 12.33
N THR A 232 -7.65 2.17 13.18
CA THR A 232 -8.47 1.01 12.76
C THR A 232 -9.49 1.42 11.70
N LEU A 233 -10.28 2.48 11.96
CA LEU A 233 -11.27 2.97 11.00
C LEU A 233 -10.63 3.37 9.68
N LYS A 234 -9.52 4.12 9.71
CA LYS A 234 -8.78 4.51 8.49
C LYS A 234 -8.31 3.28 7.70
N CYS A 235 -7.71 2.30 8.37
CA CYS A 235 -7.23 1.07 7.73
C CYS A 235 -8.35 0.17 7.20
N LEU A 236 -9.58 0.28 7.70
CA LEU A 236 -10.75 -0.41 7.15
C LEU A 236 -11.41 0.37 6.00
N THR A 237 -11.39 1.71 6.05
CA THR A 237 -11.94 2.56 4.98
C THR A 237 -11.16 2.42 3.68
N VAL A 238 -9.83 2.46 3.73
CA VAL A 238 -8.97 2.40 2.53
C VAL A 238 -9.27 1.16 1.67
N PRO A 239 -9.22 -0.10 2.17
CA PRO A 239 -9.48 -1.27 1.35
C PRO A 239 -10.91 -1.33 0.84
N THR A 240 -11.88 -0.83 1.63
CA THR A 240 -13.30 -0.79 1.26
C THR A 240 -13.56 0.11 0.06
N VAL A 241 -12.85 1.24 -0.02
CA VAL A 241 -13.08 2.27 -1.04
C VAL A 241 -12.21 2.07 -2.29
N VAL A 242 -11.00 1.52 -2.11
CA VAL A 242 -9.98 1.46 -3.17
C VAL A 242 -9.89 0.08 -3.81
N PHE A 243 -10.03 -1.00 -3.05
CA PHE A 243 -9.71 -2.35 -3.52
C PHE A 243 -10.92 -3.28 -3.66
N ARG A 244 -11.84 -3.23 -2.68
CA ARG A 244 -13.03 -4.07 -2.64
C ARG A 244 -14.10 -3.49 -1.73
N CYS A 245 -15.28 -3.22 -2.26
CA CYS A 245 -16.44 -2.85 -1.43
C CYS A 245 -16.89 -3.97 -0.46
N ASP A 246 -16.62 -5.24 -0.75
CA ASP A 246 -17.05 -6.37 0.10
C ASP A 246 -16.46 -6.32 1.52
N THR A 247 -15.31 -5.66 1.70
CA THR A 247 -14.71 -5.51 3.04
C THR A 247 -15.56 -4.65 3.96
N MET A 248 -16.59 -3.97 3.44
CA MET A 248 -17.62 -3.30 4.22
C MET A 248 -18.36 -4.27 5.15
N LEU A 249 -18.51 -5.55 4.77
CA LEU A 249 -19.11 -6.58 5.63
C LEU A 249 -18.28 -6.85 6.87
N LEU A 250 -16.95 -6.72 6.77
CA LEU A 250 -16.07 -6.78 7.93
C LEU A 250 -16.03 -5.44 8.68
N PHE A 251 -16.05 -4.34 7.95
CA PHE A 251 -16.09 -2.99 8.51
C PHE A 251 -17.27 -2.86 9.48
N GLY A 252 -18.49 -3.14 9.02
CA GLY A 252 -19.73 -2.88 9.77
C GLY A 252 -19.68 -3.37 11.22
N PRO A 253 -19.46 -4.67 11.47
CA PRO A 253 -19.37 -5.22 12.82
C PRO A 253 -18.28 -4.59 13.68
N ILE A 254 -17.07 -4.38 13.14
CA ILE A 254 -15.96 -3.77 13.90
C ILE A 254 -16.27 -2.29 14.20
N GLY A 255 -16.83 -1.57 13.23
CA GLY A 255 -17.25 -0.19 13.41
C GLY A 255 -18.34 -0.05 14.47
N ILE A 256 -19.33 -0.95 14.48
CA ILE A 256 -20.37 -1.00 15.52
C ILE A 256 -19.76 -1.31 16.88
N GLU A 257 -18.86 -2.29 16.97
CA GLU A 257 -18.16 -2.61 18.22
C GLU A 257 -17.40 -1.41 18.78
N LEU A 258 -16.66 -0.67 17.96
CA LEU A 258 -15.95 0.55 18.39
C LEU A 258 -16.91 1.63 18.92
N LEU A 259 -18.08 1.78 18.29
CA LEU A 259 -19.10 2.73 18.74
C LEU A 259 -19.74 2.29 20.06
N LEU A 260 -20.06 1.00 20.20
CA LEU A 260 -20.64 0.42 21.42
C LEU A 260 -19.67 0.45 22.60
N SER A 261 -18.39 0.16 22.35
CA SER A 261 -17.29 0.26 23.31
C SER A 261 -16.96 1.71 23.69
N LYS A 262 -17.64 2.71 23.10
CA LYS A 262 -17.42 4.15 23.30
C LYS A 262 -15.96 4.58 23.11
N SER A 263 -15.20 3.84 22.30
CA SER A 263 -13.80 4.14 22.05
C SER A 263 -13.63 5.29 21.07
N VAL A 264 -14.66 5.61 20.29
CA VAL A 264 -14.75 6.78 19.38
C VAL A 264 -16.17 7.34 19.41
N SER A 265 -16.31 8.66 19.33
CA SER A 265 -17.63 9.29 19.17
C SER A 265 -18.18 9.04 17.75
N LEU A 266 -19.50 8.88 17.61
CA LEU A 266 -20.14 8.64 16.30
C LEU A 266 -19.74 9.71 15.27
N LEU A 267 -19.75 10.98 15.68
CA LEU A 267 -19.43 12.10 14.81
C LEU A 267 -17.95 12.08 14.37
N GLU A 268 -17.04 11.75 15.27
CA GLU A 268 -15.62 11.62 14.95
C GLU A 268 -15.34 10.43 14.04
N ALA A 269 -16.02 9.30 14.27
CA ALA A 269 -15.93 8.12 13.41
C ALA A 269 -16.41 8.45 12.00
N ILE A 270 -17.59 9.06 11.85
CA ILE A 270 -18.13 9.47 10.54
C ILE A 270 -17.20 10.46 9.86
N LYS A 271 -16.75 11.51 10.56
CA LYS A 271 -15.81 12.49 10.00
C LYS A 271 -14.54 11.82 9.50
N CYS A 272 -13.96 10.93 10.29
CA CYS A 272 -12.75 10.20 9.92
C CYS A 272 -12.95 9.33 8.68
N CYS A 273 -14.03 8.54 8.65
CA CYS A 273 -14.35 7.67 7.53
C CYS A 273 -14.60 8.47 6.25
N VAL A 274 -15.40 9.54 6.32
CA VAL A 274 -15.73 10.39 5.17
C VAL A 274 -14.47 11.09 4.63
N ILE A 275 -13.66 11.70 5.49
CA ILE A 275 -12.42 12.38 5.05
C ILE A 275 -11.47 11.37 4.41
N THR A 276 -11.29 10.20 5.03
CA THR A 276 -10.42 9.14 4.49
C THR A 276 -10.95 8.62 3.16
N ALA A 277 -12.25 8.36 3.05
CA ALA A 277 -12.88 7.90 1.81
C ALA A 277 -12.72 8.92 0.68
N LEU A 278 -13.02 10.20 0.93
CA LEU A 278 -12.89 11.27 -0.08
C LEU A 278 -11.44 11.40 -0.57
N LEU A 279 -10.47 11.35 0.34
CA LEU A 279 -9.05 11.40 -0.01
C LEU A 279 -8.65 10.17 -0.86
N CYS A 280 -9.10 8.97 -0.48
CA CYS A 280 -8.82 7.75 -1.22
C CYS A 280 -9.49 7.73 -2.60
N ILE A 281 -10.75 8.18 -2.72
CA ILE A 281 -11.45 8.32 -4.00
C ILE A 281 -10.71 9.32 -4.88
N GLY A 282 -10.31 10.48 -4.34
CA GLY A 282 -9.56 11.48 -5.09
C GLY A 282 -8.24 10.93 -5.65
N ILE A 283 -7.49 10.19 -4.84
CA ILE A 283 -6.23 9.54 -5.29
C ILE A 283 -6.52 8.43 -6.31
N SER A 284 -7.53 7.60 -6.09
CA SER A 284 -7.91 6.53 -7.02
C SER A 284 -8.35 7.11 -8.36
N VAL A 285 -9.28 8.05 -8.37
CA VAL A 285 -9.71 8.72 -9.61
C VAL A 285 -8.53 9.38 -10.30
N LEU A 286 -7.64 10.07 -9.60
CA LEU A 286 -6.47 10.70 -10.21
C LEU A 286 -5.55 9.68 -10.89
N VAL A 287 -5.13 8.65 -10.15
CA VAL A 287 -4.19 7.64 -10.65
C VAL A 287 -4.86 6.80 -11.74
N ASP A 288 -6.03 6.26 -11.45
CA ASP A 288 -6.72 5.34 -12.33
C ASP A 288 -7.20 6.04 -13.60
N SER A 289 -7.65 7.30 -13.55
CA SER A 289 -8.05 8.02 -14.77
C SER A 289 -6.89 8.28 -15.72
N ILE A 290 -5.68 8.52 -15.19
CA ILE A 290 -4.46 8.64 -16.01
C ILE A 290 -4.15 7.29 -16.66
N MET A 291 -4.26 6.19 -15.92
CA MET A 291 -3.92 4.86 -16.44
C MET A 291 -4.94 4.34 -17.45
N TRP A 292 -6.22 4.64 -17.26
CA TRP A 292 -7.31 4.20 -18.13
C TRP A 292 -7.68 5.20 -19.24
N GLN A 293 -7.01 6.36 -19.32
CA GLN A 293 -7.26 7.41 -20.32
C GLN A 293 -8.70 7.94 -20.33
N ARG A 294 -9.47 7.74 -19.25
CA ARG A 294 -10.83 8.27 -19.07
C ARG A 294 -11.10 8.50 -17.59
N ILE A 295 -11.95 9.46 -17.25
CA ILE A 295 -12.33 9.71 -15.86
C ILE A 295 -13.12 8.50 -15.36
N LEU A 296 -12.57 7.78 -14.39
CA LEU A 296 -13.25 6.65 -13.78
C LEU A 296 -12.87 6.45 -12.31
N TRP A 297 -13.81 5.88 -11.57
CA TRP A 297 -13.57 5.30 -10.26
C TRP A 297 -13.74 3.78 -10.39
N PRO A 298 -12.65 2.99 -10.32
CA PRO A 298 -12.73 1.57 -10.67
C PRO A 298 -13.75 0.81 -9.84
N GLU A 299 -13.73 0.98 -8.51
CA GLU A 299 -14.62 0.26 -7.59
C GLU A 299 -16.10 0.55 -7.82
N LEU A 300 -16.45 1.78 -8.23
CA LEU A 300 -17.84 2.12 -8.53
C LEU A 300 -18.33 1.38 -9.78
N GLU A 301 -17.50 1.30 -10.83
CA GLU A 301 -17.84 0.52 -12.03
C GLU A 301 -17.94 -0.98 -11.71
N VAL A 302 -17.07 -1.51 -10.84
CA VAL A 302 -17.17 -2.91 -10.37
C VAL A 302 -18.48 -3.16 -9.65
N PHE A 303 -18.85 -2.27 -8.73
CA PHE A 303 -20.07 -2.38 -7.95
C PHE A 303 -21.31 -2.31 -8.84
N TRP A 304 -21.33 -1.38 -9.81
CA TRP A 304 -22.40 -1.25 -10.78
C TRP A 304 -22.55 -2.50 -11.64
N PHE A 305 -21.45 -3.02 -12.17
CA PHE A 305 -21.44 -4.24 -12.98
C PHE A 305 -22.00 -5.45 -12.21
N ASN A 306 -21.55 -5.66 -10.97
CA ASN A 306 -22.00 -6.79 -10.16
C ASN A 306 -23.44 -6.66 -9.64
N SER A 307 -23.99 -5.43 -9.51
CA SER A 307 -25.31 -5.20 -8.91
C SER A 307 -26.43 -5.01 -9.92
N VAL A 308 -26.13 -4.50 -11.12
CA VAL A 308 -27.15 -4.08 -12.10
C VAL A 308 -27.09 -4.91 -13.39
N LEU A 309 -25.91 -5.36 -13.81
CA LEU A 309 -25.71 -6.07 -15.07
C LEU A 309 -25.67 -7.60 -14.92
N THR A 310 -25.66 -8.11 -13.69
CA THR A 310 -25.67 -9.55 -13.35
C THR A 310 -27.07 -9.97 -12.92
#